data_AF-A0A379X196-F1
#
_entry.id   AF-A0A379X196-F1
#
_cell.length_a   1.000
_cell.length_b   1.000
_cell.length_c   1.000
_cell.angle_alpha   90.00
_cell.angle_beta   90.00
_cell.angle_gamma   90.00
#
_symmetry.space_group_name_H-M   'P 1'
#
loop_
_entity.id
_entity.type
_entity.pdbx_description
1 polymer ?
#
loop_
_entity_poly.entity_id
_entity_poly.type
_entity_poly.pdbx_seq_one_letter_code
_entity_poly.pdbx_strand_id
1 'polypeptide(L)'
;MTEQQLPEGWQMVKFGDIAKHISKRVEPSETDLEIYVGLEHLDPDSLKIKRHGTPSDVEGQKLLVKKGQIIFGKRRAYQRKVAVADWDCICSAHAMVLEANPKICYS
;
A
#
# COMPACT_ATOMS: atom_id res chain seq x y z
N MET A 1 1.16 -30.80 -3.67
CA MET A 1 1.53 -29.77 -2.69
C MET A 1 1.83 -30.51 -1.41
N THR A 2 3.08 -30.50 -0.96
CA THR A 2 3.49 -31.17 0.28
C THR A 2 2.82 -30.47 1.46
N GLU A 3 2.17 -31.24 2.34
CA GLU A 3 1.68 -30.75 3.63
C GLU A 3 2.90 -30.36 4.48
N GLN A 4 3.29 -29.09 4.41
CA GLN A 4 4.22 -28.53 5.38
C GLN A 4 3.45 -28.41 6.71
N GLN A 5 3.93 -29.10 7.75
CA GLN A 5 3.46 -28.86 9.10
C GLN A 5 3.72 -27.39 9.45
N LEU A 6 2.64 -26.64 9.67
CA LEU A 6 2.72 -25.26 10.12
C LEU A 6 3.16 -25.23 11.59
N PRO A 7 3.88 -24.18 12.02
CA PRO A 7 4.20 -24.02 13.44
C PRO A 7 2.90 -23.93 14.28
N GLU A 8 3.00 -24.29 15.57
CA GLU A 8 1.86 -24.20 16.48
C GLU A 8 1.27 -22.78 16.51
N GLY A 9 -0.06 -22.67 16.43
CA GLY A 9 -0.78 -21.40 16.35
C GLY A 9 -0.88 -20.77 14.95
N TRP A 10 -0.22 -21.34 13.94
CA TRP A 10 -0.33 -20.83 12.56
C TRP A 10 -1.51 -21.47 11.82
N GLN A 11 -2.22 -20.62 11.07
CA GLN A 11 -3.32 -21.03 10.21
C GLN A 11 -3.02 -20.67 8.76
N MET A 12 -3.31 -21.58 7.84
CA MET A 12 -3.28 -21.28 6.41
C MET A 12 -4.52 -20.47 6.04
N VAL A 13 -4.32 -19.23 5.58
CA VAL A 13 -5.39 -18.31 5.17
C VAL A 13 -5.16 -17.83 3.74
N LYS A 14 -6.22 -17.40 3.05
CA LYS A 14 -6.06 -16.75 1.75
C LYS A 14 -5.65 -15.30 1.99
N PHE A 15 -4.85 -14.75 1.08
CA PHE A 15 -4.42 -13.34 1.18
C PHE A 15 -5.60 -12.36 1.28
N GLY A 16 -6.70 -12.63 0.57
CA GLY A 16 -7.92 -11.82 0.63
C GLY A 16 -8.65 -11.86 1.97
N ASP A 17 -8.37 -12.84 2.83
CA ASP A 17 -8.96 -12.93 4.17
C ASP A 17 -8.29 -11.94 5.13
N ILE A 18 -6.99 -11.68 4.93
CA ILE A 18 -6.15 -10.83 5.79
C ILE A 18 -5.93 -9.41 5.24
N ALA A 19 -6.18 -9.16 3.95
CA ALA A 19 -5.91 -7.86 3.33
C ALA A 19 -7.03 -7.45 2.36
N LYS A 20 -7.46 -6.19 2.47
CA LYS A 20 -8.43 -5.57 1.56
C LYS A 20 -7.72 -4.65 0.58
N HIS A 21 -8.08 -4.75 -0.69
CA HIS A 21 -7.61 -3.83 -1.72
C HIS A 21 -8.46 -2.56 -1.72
N ILE A 22 -7.82 -1.41 -1.53
CA ILE A 22 -8.45 -0.09 -1.53
C ILE A 22 -8.23 0.57 -2.89
N SER A 23 -9.32 0.93 -3.56
CA SER A 23 -9.27 1.48 -4.93
C SER A 23 -9.93 2.86 -5.05
N LYS A 24 -10.09 3.58 -3.93
CA LYS A 24 -10.66 4.93 -3.94
C LYS A 24 -9.72 5.89 -4.66
N ARG A 25 -10.27 6.74 -5.54
CA ARG A 25 -9.50 7.66 -6.38
C ARG A 25 -9.91 9.10 -6.14
N VAL A 26 -8.99 10.02 -6.45
CA VAL A 26 -9.20 11.46 -6.43
C VAL A 26 -8.30 12.13 -7.46
N GLU A 27 -8.75 13.26 -8.04
CA GLU A 27 -7.85 14.14 -8.78
C GLU A 27 -6.99 14.97 -7.81
N PRO A 28 -5.71 15.25 -8.12
CA PRO A 28 -4.86 16.07 -7.26
C PRO A 28 -5.46 17.45 -6.92
N SER A 29 -6.25 18.03 -7.83
CA SER A 29 -6.93 19.31 -7.63
C SER A 29 -8.20 19.24 -6.77
N GLU A 30 -8.67 18.04 -6.43
CA GLU A 30 -9.92 17.79 -5.70
C GLU A 30 -9.68 17.32 -4.25
N THR A 31 -8.46 17.42 -3.75
CA THR A 31 -8.08 17.04 -2.38
C THR A 31 -7.22 18.11 -1.72
N ASP A 32 -7.35 18.21 -0.40
CA ASP A 32 -6.52 19.03 0.49
C ASP A 32 -5.26 18.30 0.99
N LEU A 33 -5.02 17.05 0.55
CA LEU A 33 -3.86 16.28 0.95
C LEU A 33 -2.59 16.82 0.28
N GLU A 34 -1.56 17.11 1.06
CA GLU A 34 -0.33 17.75 0.57
C GLU A 34 0.75 16.78 0.10
N ILE A 35 0.58 15.49 0.36
CA ILE A 35 1.61 14.46 0.13
C ILE A 35 1.23 13.59 -1.07
N TYR A 36 2.16 13.48 -2.03
CA TYR A 36 2.10 12.52 -3.12
C TYR A 36 3.21 11.45 -3.02
N VAL A 37 2.82 10.18 -3.06
CA VAL A 37 3.74 9.03 -3.06
C VAL A 37 3.72 8.30 -4.40
N GLY A 38 4.75 8.55 -5.22
CA GLY A 38 5.07 7.79 -6.41
C GLY A 38 5.82 6.48 -6.13
N LEU A 39 5.94 5.61 -7.13
CA LEU A 39 6.68 4.34 -6.99
C LEU A 39 8.21 4.55 -6.97
N GLU A 40 8.66 5.70 -7.48
CA GLU A 40 10.02 6.23 -7.42
C GLU A 40 10.40 6.69 -5.99
N HIS A 41 9.41 6.99 -5.16
CA HIS A 41 9.60 7.37 -3.76
C HIS A 41 9.75 6.18 -2.82
N LEU A 42 9.41 4.97 -3.27
CA LEU A 42 9.55 3.74 -2.49
C LEU A 42 10.93 3.12 -2.69
N ASP A 43 11.66 2.95 -1.58
CA ASP A 43 12.94 2.26 -1.56
C ASP A 43 12.74 0.74 -1.51
N PRO A 44 13.45 -0.04 -2.33
CA PRO A 44 13.53 -1.49 -2.16
C PRO A 44 13.96 -1.86 -0.74
N ASP A 45 13.41 -2.95 -0.22
CA ASP A 45 13.77 -3.53 1.08
C ASP A 45 13.57 -2.56 2.28
N SER A 46 12.78 -1.50 2.13
CA SER A 46 12.44 -0.56 3.19
C SER A 46 10.93 -0.32 3.26
N LEU A 47 10.34 -0.50 4.45
CA LEU A 47 8.92 -0.27 4.70
C LEU A 47 8.57 1.21 4.97
N LYS A 48 9.55 2.12 4.88
CA LYS A 48 9.41 3.53 5.25
C LYS A 48 9.43 4.44 4.04
N ILE A 49 8.54 5.44 4.05
CA ILE A 49 8.48 6.48 3.04
C ILE A 49 9.44 7.60 3.46
N LYS A 50 10.60 7.69 2.79
CA LYS A 50 11.64 8.69 3.10
C LYS A 50 11.57 9.92 2.19
N ARG A 51 10.90 9.79 1.06
CA ARG A 51 10.78 10.81 0.01
C ARG A 51 9.32 10.85 -0.40
N HIS A 52 8.85 12.03 -0.75
CA HIS A 52 7.54 12.23 -1.34
C HIS A 52 7.57 13.48 -2.22
N GLY A 53 6.60 13.57 -3.11
CA GLY A 53 6.29 14.79 -3.84
C GLY A 53 5.07 15.47 -3.25
N THR A 54 4.49 16.33 -4.07
CA THR A 54 3.28 17.11 -3.81
C THR A 54 2.23 16.82 -4.89
N PRO A 55 0.94 17.08 -4.63
CA PRO A 55 -0.11 16.93 -5.63
C PRO A 55 0.14 17.72 -6.92
N SER A 56 0.81 18.87 -6.84
CA SER A 56 1.16 19.70 -8.01
C SER A 56 2.18 19.05 -8.95
N ASP A 57 2.89 18.01 -8.51
CA ASP A 57 3.91 17.33 -9.33
C ASP A 57 3.29 16.36 -10.36
N VAL A 58 1.99 16.12 -10.28
CA VAL A 58 1.33 15.03 -11.02
C VAL A 58 -0.05 15.41 -11.52
N GLU A 59 -0.42 14.83 -12.66
CA GLU A 59 -1.74 15.00 -13.28
C GLU A 59 -2.52 13.68 -13.31
N GLY A 60 -3.85 13.79 -13.38
CA GLY A 60 -4.79 12.69 -13.49
C GLY A 60 -5.02 11.93 -12.18
N GLN A 61 -6.11 11.15 -12.14
CA GLN A 61 -6.53 10.41 -10.94
C GLN A 61 -5.39 9.67 -10.25
N LYS A 62 -5.37 9.82 -8.92
CA LYS A 62 -4.48 9.13 -7.97
C LYS A 62 -5.30 8.28 -7.02
N LEU A 63 -4.65 7.37 -6.31
CA LEU A 63 -5.29 6.56 -5.27
C LEU A 63 -5.23 7.31 -3.93
N LEU A 64 -6.34 7.33 -3.21
CA LEU A 64 -6.38 7.82 -1.84
C LEU A 64 -5.84 6.76 -0.89
N VAL A 65 -4.91 7.18 -0.02
CA VAL A 65 -4.27 6.33 0.99
C VAL A 65 -4.51 6.94 2.36
N LYS A 66 -4.93 6.12 3.31
CA LYS A 66 -5.01 6.50 4.71
C LYS A 66 -3.79 6.06 5.48
N LYS A 67 -3.44 6.81 6.52
CA LYS A 67 -2.37 6.46 7.46
C LYS A 67 -2.53 5.01 7.93
N GLY A 68 -1.44 4.25 7.90
CA GLY A 68 -1.39 2.84 8.26
C GLY A 68 -1.70 1.86 7.12
N GLN A 69 -2.22 2.33 5.98
CA GLN A 69 -2.37 1.49 4.80
C GLN A 69 -1.03 1.25 4.09
N ILE A 70 -0.96 0.20 3.30
CA ILE A 70 0.25 -0.24 2.59
C ILE A 70 0.17 0.20 1.13
N ILE A 71 1.24 0.82 0.63
CA ILE A 71 1.43 1.17 -0.77
C ILE A 71 2.36 0.15 -1.40
N PHE A 72 1.87 -0.62 -2.36
CA PHE A 72 2.64 -1.68 -3.03
C PHE A 72 2.82 -1.41 -4.53
N GLY A 73 4.07 -1.48 -5.00
CA GLY A 73 4.39 -1.43 -6.42
C GLY A 73 4.05 -2.73 -7.14
N LYS A 74 2.82 -2.85 -7.65
CA LYS A 74 2.34 -4.10 -8.29
C LYS A 74 3.11 -4.47 -9.57
N ARG A 75 3.49 -3.46 -10.36
CA ARG A 75 4.33 -3.68 -11.54
C ARG A 75 5.76 -3.94 -11.06
N ARG A 76 6.37 -5.03 -11.52
CA ARG A 76 7.72 -5.44 -11.13
C ARG A 76 7.85 -5.69 -9.62
N ALA A 77 6.95 -6.52 -9.07
CA ALA A 77 6.91 -6.89 -7.65
C ALA A 77 8.27 -7.37 -7.08
N TYR A 78 9.13 -7.96 -7.92
CA TYR A 78 10.50 -8.38 -7.57
C TYR A 78 11.39 -7.21 -7.08
N GLN A 79 11.07 -5.97 -7.39
CA GLN A 79 11.78 -4.78 -6.88
C GLN A 79 11.50 -4.53 -5.39
N ARG A 80 10.54 -5.25 -4.79
CA ARG A 80 10.23 -5.16 -3.35
C ARG A 80 9.93 -3.74 -2.88
N LYS A 81 9.27 -2.96 -3.74
CA LYS A 81 8.83 -1.60 -3.45
C LYS A 81 7.51 -1.62 -2.71
N VAL A 82 7.59 -1.50 -1.40
CA VAL A 82 6.44 -1.56 -0.49
C VAL A 82 6.69 -0.68 0.73
N ALA A 83 5.72 0.11 1.15
CA ALA A 83 5.84 0.90 2.37
C ALA A 83 4.50 1.06 3.09
N VAL A 84 4.56 1.32 4.39
CA VAL A 84 3.42 1.72 5.20
C VAL A 84 3.29 3.24 5.13
N ALA A 85 2.08 3.73 4.88
CA ALA A 85 1.81 5.16 4.85
C ALA A 85 1.84 5.72 6.28
N ASP A 86 2.78 6.63 6.56
CA ASP A 86 2.89 7.29 7.86
C ASP A 86 1.84 8.43 8.03
N TRP A 87 1.17 8.83 6.93
CA TRP A 87 0.16 9.91 6.86
C TRP A 87 -0.95 9.57 5.85
N ASP A 88 -2.02 10.37 5.87
CA ASP A 88 -2.99 10.41 4.78
C ASP A 88 -2.34 11.08 3.55
N CYS A 89 -2.47 10.47 2.37
CA CYS A 89 -1.82 10.96 1.16
C CYS A 89 -2.53 10.47 -0.11
N ILE A 90 -2.10 11.00 -1.26
CA ILE A 90 -2.40 10.41 -2.56
C ILE A 90 -1.19 9.62 -3.06
N CYS A 91 -1.41 8.51 -3.76
CA CYS A 91 -0.32 7.72 -4.35
C CYS A 91 -0.55 7.42 -5.84
N SER A 92 0.51 6.94 -6.50
CA SER A 92 0.47 6.55 -7.90
C SER A 92 -0.72 5.63 -8.21
N ALA A 93 -1.47 5.91 -9.27
CA ALA A 93 -2.56 5.05 -9.76
C ALA A 93 -2.08 3.65 -10.20
N HIS A 94 -0.77 3.48 -10.37
CA HIS A 94 -0.16 2.19 -10.69
C HIS A 94 0.17 1.36 -9.44
N ALA A 95 0.03 1.90 -8.23
CA ALA A 95 0.19 1.16 -6.99
C ALA A 95 -1.00 0.23 -6.74
N MET A 96 -0.86 -0.60 -5.71
CA MET A 96 -1.93 -1.34 -5.07
C MET A 96 -1.96 -0.91 -3.61
N VAL A 97 -3.09 -0.38 -3.14
CA VAL A 97 -3.26 0.06 -1.76
C VAL A 97 -3.94 -1.07 -0.99
N LEU A 98 -3.33 -1.47 0.13
CA LEU A 98 -3.82 -2.57 0.95
C LEU A 98 -4.09 -2.11 2.38
N GLU A 99 -5.15 -2.64 2.96
CA GLU A 99 -5.52 -2.44 4.36
C GLU A 99 -5.62 -3.80 5.05
N ALA A 100 -4.96 -3.96 6.20
CA ALA A 100 -5.03 -5.19 6.98
C ALA A 100 -6.44 -5.40 7.54
N ASN A 101 -6.93 -6.64 7.55
CA ASN A 101 -8.18 -7.01 8.19
C ASN A 101 -7.93 -7.32 9.68
N PRO A 102 -8.28 -6.41 10.61
CA PRO A 102 -7.94 -6.59 12.02
C PRO A 102 -8.58 -7.83 12.65
N LYS A 103 -9.70 -8.32 12.10
CA LYS A 103 -10.40 -9.50 12.61
C LYS A 103 -9.62 -10.79 12.47
N ILE A 104 -8.71 -10.87 11.48
CA ILE A 104 -7.90 -12.06 11.20
C ILE A 104 -6.44 -11.82 11.60
N CYS A 105 -5.93 -10.60 11.42
CA CYS A 105 -4.53 -10.32 11.71
C CYS A 105 -4.20 -10.20 13.21
N TYR A 106 -5.20 -10.00 14.06
CA TYR A 106 -5.03 -9.86 15.52
C TYR A 106 -5.81 -10.92 16.31
N SER A 107 -6.30 -11.97 15.64
CA SER A 107 -6.98 -13.12 16.25
C SER A 107 -6.01 -14.15 16.79
#